data_AF-A0A946P545-F1
#
_entry.id   AF-A0A946P545-F1
#
_cell.length_a   1.000
_cell.length_b   1.000
_cell.length_c   1.000
_cell.angle_alpha   90.00
_cell.angle_beta   90.00
_cell.angle_gamma   90.00
#
_symmetry.space_group_name_H-M   'P 1'
#
loop_
_entity.id
_entity.type
_entity.pdbx_description
1 polymer ?
#
loop_
_entity_poly.entity_id
_entity_poly.type
_entity_poly.pdbx_seq_one_letter_code
_entity_poly.pdbx_strand_id
1 'polypeptide(L)'
;VCLCWLVLAVSAGVIAVVGTYTFVYAFEFSTEQMAARDFVRLPGVFLALVLASYLTRLLDKKYTVIATILWSTFMIGLPYCLRLLGWLPENGSTAMFIAFFGIWLMGFLTLPVAPIVIDSQLVDVADDHELRTGNRAEGLIFSVRTFALKLSQGVGSLIAGVGLELIGFPENASPDQITEPMIDGLLFMMGPLYYVIVLCGVIFAFMYRIDKRRHEEILSLLEQRRGLTTA
;
A
#
# COMPACT_ATOMS: atom_id res chain seq x y z
N VAL A 1 -13.80 -2.37 -2.78
CA VAL A 1 -12.53 -3.07 -3.14
C VAL A 1 -11.68 -2.20 -4.04
N CYS A 2 -12.08 -1.93 -5.30
CA CYS A 2 -11.29 -1.08 -6.21
C CYS A 2 -10.92 0.27 -5.59
N LEU A 3 -11.88 1.03 -5.05
CA LEU A 3 -11.61 2.34 -4.45
C LEU A 3 -10.57 2.30 -3.32
N CYS A 4 -10.62 1.30 -2.43
CA CYS A 4 -9.61 1.12 -1.39
C CYS A 4 -8.21 0.96 -2.01
N TRP A 5 -8.08 0.09 -3.01
CA TRP A 5 -6.81 -0.18 -3.67
C TRP A 5 -6.28 1.01 -4.46
N LEU A 6 -7.17 1.80 -5.07
CA LEU A 6 -6.81 3.03 -5.78
C LEU A 6 -6.27 4.11 -4.84
N VAL A 7 -6.89 4.31 -3.68
CA VAL A 7 -6.39 5.27 -2.69
C VAL A 7 -5.01 4.86 -2.16
N LEU A 8 -4.78 3.56 -1.95
CA LEU A 8 -3.44 3.07 -1.59
C LEU A 8 -2.41 3.35 -2.69
N ALA A 9 -2.80 3.23 -3.96
CA ALA A 9 -1.92 3.51 -5.09
C ALA A 9 -1.56 5.00 -5.22
N VAL A 10 -2.43 5.92 -4.79
CA VAL A 10 -2.08 7.35 -4.66
C VAL A 10 -0.93 7.53 -3.66
N SER A 11 -1.03 6.90 -2.48
CA SER A 11 0.03 6.98 -1.47
C SER A 11 1.37 6.43 -1.97
N ALA A 12 1.35 5.35 -2.77
CA ALA A 12 2.54 4.78 -3.39
C ALA A 12 3.18 5.75 -4.39
N GLY A 13 2.37 6.49 -5.16
CA GLY A 13 2.85 7.53 -6.08
C GLY A 13 3.54 8.70 -5.35
N VAL A 14 3.01 9.10 -4.18
CA VAL A 14 3.65 10.13 -3.34
C VAL A 14 5.01 9.64 -2.83
N ILE A 15 5.05 8.44 -2.25
CA ILE A 15 6.27 7.82 -1.72
C ILE A 15 7.34 7.65 -2.79
N ALA A 16 6.95 7.29 -4.02
CA ALA A 16 7.88 7.07 -5.13
C ALA A 16 8.66 8.34 -5.50
N VAL A 17 8.06 9.52 -5.34
CA VAL A 17 8.69 10.81 -5.63
C VAL A 17 9.41 11.34 -4.39
N VAL A 18 8.68 11.53 -3.30
CA VAL A 18 9.18 12.22 -2.08
C VAL A 18 10.17 11.37 -1.31
N GLY A 19 10.06 10.05 -1.38
CA GLY A 19 10.88 9.14 -0.59
C GLY A 19 12.36 9.23 -0.90
N THR A 20 12.72 9.42 -2.17
CA THR A 20 14.12 9.59 -2.58
C THR A 20 14.74 10.82 -1.93
N TYR A 21 14.06 11.97 -1.99
CA TYR A 21 14.52 13.19 -1.32
C TYR A 21 14.59 13.02 0.20
N THR A 22 13.59 12.38 0.78
CA THR A 22 13.55 12.15 2.23
C THR A 22 14.74 11.32 2.71
N PHE A 23 15.11 10.26 1.98
CA PHE A 23 16.26 9.43 2.35
C PHE A 23 17.59 10.15 2.23
N VAL A 24 17.75 10.97 1.19
CA VAL A 24 18.98 11.71 0.96
C VAL A 24 19.13 12.85 1.97
N TYR A 25 18.10 13.66 2.18
CA TYR A 25 18.23 14.91 2.94
C TYR A 25 17.77 14.82 4.41
N ALA A 26 16.78 13.98 4.73
CA ALA A 26 16.30 13.86 6.12
C ALA A 26 17.06 12.79 6.93
N PHE A 27 17.43 11.70 6.25
CA PHE A 27 18.09 10.53 6.84
C PHE A 27 19.57 10.39 6.45
N GLU A 28 20.03 11.14 5.43
CA GLU A 28 21.43 11.09 4.95
C GLU A 28 21.90 9.67 4.61
N PHE A 29 21.00 8.85 4.06
CA PHE A 29 21.34 7.49 3.70
C PHE A 29 22.29 7.45 2.51
N SER A 30 23.31 6.58 2.60
CA SER A 30 24.18 6.28 1.47
C SER A 30 23.42 5.52 0.38
N THR A 31 23.96 5.52 -0.85
CA THR A 31 23.40 4.77 -1.98
C THR A 31 23.23 3.28 -1.65
N GLU A 32 24.17 2.70 -0.91
CA GLU A 32 24.12 1.29 -0.46
C GLU A 32 22.99 1.06 0.54
N GLN A 33 22.77 2.00 1.48
CA GLN A 33 21.68 1.93 2.45
C GLN A 33 20.31 2.11 1.77
N MET A 34 20.22 2.98 0.76
CA MET A 34 19.02 3.12 -0.05
C MET A 34 18.73 1.85 -0.86
N ALA A 35 19.77 1.17 -1.38
CA ALA A 35 19.61 -0.13 -2.04
C ALA A 35 19.14 -1.22 -1.07
N ALA A 36 19.56 -1.17 0.20
CA ALA A 36 19.13 -2.11 1.25
C ALA A 36 17.60 -2.12 1.42
N ARG A 37 16.91 -1.00 1.14
CA ARG A 37 15.44 -0.90 1.14
C ARG A 37 14.76 -2.03 0.40
N ASP A 38 15.21 -2.33 -0.80
CA ASP A 38 14.54 -3.30 -1.65
C ASP A 38 14.73 -4.72 -1.10
N PHE A 39 15.84 -4.97 -0.40
CA PHE A 39 16.09 -6.23 0.31
C PHE A 39 15.21 -6.39 1.55
N VAL A 40 14.93 -5.33 2.31
CA VAL A 40 14.05 -5.38 3.50
C VAL A 40 12.63 -5.84 3.15
N ARG A 41 12.19 -5.59 1.92
CA ARG A 41 10.87 -6.02 1.45
C ARG A 41 10.79 -7.52 1.12
N LEU A 42 11.91 -8.16 0.78
CA LEU A 42 11.93 -9.53 0.25
C LEU A 42 11.29 -10.57 1.17
N PRO A 43 11.57 -10.62 2.49
CA PRO A 43 10.97 -11.62 3.37
C PRO A 43 9.44 -11.60 3.32
N GLY A 44 8.86 -10.40 3.27
CA GLY A 44 7.41 -10.23 3.16
C GLY A 44 6.84 -10.82 1.88
N VAL A 45 7.53 -10.68 0.74
CA VAL A 45 7.09 -11.24 -0.54
C VAL A 45 7.05 -12.77 -0.49
N PHE A 46 8.08 -13.42 0.07
CA PHE A 46 8.12 -14.88 0.18
C PHE A 46 7.08 -15.42 1.17
N LEU A 47 6.82 -14.70 2.25
CA LEU A 47 5.85 -15.10 3.27
C LEU A 47 4.41 -14.69 2.93
N ALA A 48 4.21 -13.81 1.95
CA ALA A 48 2.93 -13.16 1.65
C ALA A 48 1.80 -14.17 1.43
N LEU A 49 2.03 -15.21 0.64
CA LEU A 49 0.99 -16.19 0.29
C LEU A 49 0.57 -17.03 1.50
N VAL A 50 1.56 -17.43 2.31
CA VAL A 50 1.33 -18.21 3.54
C VAL A 50 0.57 -17.35 4.55
N LEU A 51 1.02 -16.11 4.76
CA LEU A 51 0.36 -15.16 5.66
C LEU A 51 -1.04 -14.80 5.18
N ALA A 52 -1.25 -14.57 3.88
CA ALA A 52 -2.56 -14.30 3.31
C ALA A 52 -3.52 -15.47 3.55
N SER A 53 -3.08 -16.70 3.29
CA SER A 53 -3.90 -17.90 3.51
C SER A 53 -4.23 -18.10 4.99
N TYR A 54 -3.26 -17.89 5.87
CA TYR A 54 -3.44 -18.01 7.32
C TYR A 54 -4.41 -16.95 7.87
N LEU A 55 -4.17 -15.67 7.55
CA LEU A 55 -4.97 -14.55 8.06
C LEU A 55 -6.39 -14.57 7.51
N THR A 56 -6.59 -14.90 6.23
CA THR A 56 -7.95 -14.99 5.64
C THR A 56 -8.78 -16.11 6.23
N ARG A 57 -8.17 -17.23 6.65
CA ARG A 57 -8.87 -18.28 7.39
C ARG A 57 -9.34 -17.78 8.76
N LEU A 58 -8.48 -17.05 9.46
CA LEU A 58 -8.75 -16.51 10.79
C LEU A 58 -9.74 -15.34 10.82
N LEU A 59 -9.62 -14.39 9.88
CA LEU A 59 -10.28 -13.08 9.92
C LEU A 59 -11.22 -12.81 8.75
N ASP A 60 -11.39 -13.72 7.79
CA ASP A 60 -12.00 -13.44 6.47
C ASP A 60 -11.20 -12.46 5.61
N LYS A 61 -11.53 -12.41 4.31
CA LYS A 61 -10.85 -11.53 3.33
C LYS A 61 -10.97 -10.05 3.73
N LYS A 62 -12.15 -9.61 4.18
CA LYS A 62 -12.43 -8.22 4.55
C LYS A 62 -11.52 -7.72 5.67
N TYR A 63 -11.52 -8.40 6.81
CA TYR A 63 -10.76 -7.93 7.97
C TYR A 63 -9.26 -8.21 7.81
N THR A 64 -8.87 -9.22 7.02
CA THR A 64 -7.47 -9.42 6.63
C THR A 64 -6.91 -8.20 5.89
N VAL A 65 -7.63 -7.69 4.88
CA VAL A 65 -7.23 -6.49 4.14
C VAL A 65 -7.12 -5.29 5.07
N ILE A 66 -8.14 -5.05 5.91
CA ILE A 66 -8.15 -3.91 6.85
C ILE A 66 -6.98 -4.00 7.84
N ALA A 67 -6.80 -5.14 8.51
CA ALA A 67 -5.77 -5.31 9.53
C ALA A 67 -4.36 -5.18 8.95
N THR A 68 -4.11 -5.81 7.79
CA THR A 68 -2.79 -5.75 7.14
C THR A 68 -2.47 -4.37 6.58
N ILE A 69 -3.45 -3.64 6.03
CA ILE A 69 -3.27 -2.24 5.64
C ILE A 69 -2.96 -1.39 6.85
N LEU A 70 -3.76 -1.45 7.92
CA LEU A 70 -3.55 -0.63 9.12
C LEU A 70 -2.17 -0.87 9.74
N TRP A 71 -1.78 -2.14 9.90
CA TRP A 71 -0.48 -2.51 10.45
C TRP A 71 0.67 -2.05 9.55
N SER A 72 0.66 -2.41 8.26
CA SER A 72 1.74 -2.07 7.34
C SER A 72 1.88 -0.57 7.18
N THR A 73 0.76 0.15 7.10
CA THR A 73 0.74 1.61 7.01
C THR A 73 1.37 2.21 8.24
N PHE A 74 0.89 1.85 9.43
CA PHE A 74 1.43 2.37 10.69
C PHE A 74 2.95 2.16 10.75
N MET A 75 3.43 0.95 10.52
CA MET A 75 4.86 0.62 10.51
C MET A 75 5.65 1.41 9.46
N ILE A 76 5.16 1.53 8.21
CA ILE A 76 5.91 2.22 7.14
C ILE A 76 6.01 3.72 7.40
N GLY A 77 4.95 4.37 7.90
CA GLY A 77 4.97 5.81 8.21
C GLY A 77 5.70 6.16 9.51
N LEU A 78 5.85 5.20 10.43
CA LEU A 78 6.28 5.47 11.80
C LEU A 78 7.68 6.09 11.89
N PRO A 79 8.71 5.64 11.14
CA PRO A 79 10.04 6.23 11.23
C PRO A 79 10.07 7.71 10.85
N TYR A 80 9.22 8.14 9.91
CA TYR A 80 9.13 9.55 9.52
C TYR A 80 8.53 10.41 10.64
N CYS A 81 7.48 9.90 11.29
CA CYS A 81 6.90 10.54 12.48
C CYS A 81 7.90 10.59 13.64
N LEU A 82 8.64 9.51 13.89
CA LEU A 82 9.67 9.46 14.93
C LEU A 82 10.82 10.45 14.63
N ARG A 83 11.18 10.63 13.35
CA ARG A 83 12.18 11.64 12.95
C ARG A 83 11.69 13.05 13.23
N LEU A 84 10.44 13.38 12.88
CA LEU A 84 9.81 14.68 13.18
C LEU A 84 9.77 14.99 14.68
N LEU A 85 9.57 13.97 15.51
CA LEU A 85 9.55 14.11 16.96
C LEU A 85 10.95 14.13 17.60
N GLY A 86 12.02 13.95 16.82
CA GLY A 86 13.39 13.86 17.32
C GLY A 86 13.66 12.59 18.14
N TRP A 87 12.87 11.54 17.96
CA TRP A 87 12.98 10.28 18.74
C TRP A 87 13.85 9.22 18.06
N LEU A 88 14.26 9.44 16.80
CA LEU A 88 15.23 8.57 16.15
C LEU A 88 16.67 8.95 16.55
N PRO A 89 17.58 7.96 16.61
CA PRO A 89 19.00 8.22 16.81
C PRO A 89 19.59 9.13 15.73
N GLU A 90 20.75 9.72 16.00
CA GLU A 90 21.45 10.61 15.08
C GLU A 90 21.72 9.96 13.72
N ASN A 91 21.70 10.79 12.68
CA ASN A 91 22.00 10.40 11.30
C ASN A 91 23.41 9.77 11.22
N GLY A 92 23.59 8.83 10.30
CA GLY A 92 24.86 8.09 10.13
C GLY A 92 25.15 7.01 11.17
N SER A 93 24.41 6.95 12.29
CA SER A 93 24.60 5.90 13.29
C SER A 93 24.02 4.54 12.83
N THR A 94 24.68 3.44 13.20
CA THR A 94 24.15 2.08 12.95
C THR A 94 22.81 1.86 13.66
N ALA A 95 22.60 2.50 14.81
CA ALA A 95 21.35 2.43 15.57
C ALA A 95 20.18 3.04 14.78
N MET A 96 20.38 4.16 14.10
CA MET A 96 19.37 4.80 13.25
C MET A 96 18.97 3.88 12.09
N PHE A 97 19.95 3.27 11.42
CA PHE A 97 19.71 2.31 10.34
C PHE A 97 18.89 1.10 10.82
N ILE A 98 19.29 0.48 11.94
CA ILE A 98 18.57 -0.67 12.52
C ILE A 98 17.15 -0.27 12.94
N ALA A 99 16.97 0.90 13.57
CA ALA A 99 15.65 1.37 13.99
C ALA A 99 14.73 1.60 12.78
N PHE A 100 15.21 2.32 11.76
CA PHE A 100 14.43 2.62 10.56
C PHE A 100 14.04 1.34 9.81
N PHE A 101 15.02 0.53 9.43
CA PHE A 101 14.78 -0.65 8.60
C PHE A 101 14.14 -1.81 9.39
N GLY A 102 14.36 -1.88 10.70
CA GLY A 102 13.67 -2.83 11.58
C GLY A 102 12.17 -2.56 11.66
N ILE A 103 11.76 -1.30 11.82
CA ILE A 103 10.35 -0.90 11.77
C ILE A 103 9.76 -1.19 10.39
N TRP A 104 10.47 -0.84 9.33
CA TRP A 104 10.03 -1.11 7.96
C TRP A 104 9.89 -2.59 7.64
N LEU A 105 10.79 -3.44 8.12
CA LEU A 105 10.68 -4.89 7.97
C LEU A 105 9.33 -5.39 8.52
N MET A 106 8.93 -4.94 9.71
CA MET A 106 7.65 -5.32 10.33
C MET A 106 6.44 -4.91 9.49
N GLY A 107 6.50 -3.75 8.83
CA GLY A 107 5.45 -3.31 7.91
C GLY A 107 5.44 -4.10 6.59
N PHE A 108 6.62 -4.33 6.02
CA PHE A 108 6.77 -5.04 4.75
C PHE A 108 6.45 -6.52 4.83
N LEU A 109 6.54 -7.15 6.00
CA LEU A 109 6.11 -8.53 6.20
C LEU A 109 4.64 -8.75 5.83
N THR A 110 3.76 -7.79 6.12
CA THR A 110 2.32 -7.92 5.83
C THR A 110 1.85 -7.09 4.65
N LEU A 111 2.61 -6.08 4.21
CA LEU A 111 2.25 -5.23 3.07
C LEU A 111 1.78 -6.01 1.82
N PRO A 112 2.46 -7.09 1.37
CA PRO A 112 2.04 -7.83 0.18
C PRO A 112 0.79 -8.71 0.38
N VAL A 113 0.31 -8.89 1.61
CA VAL A 113 -0.92 -9.66 1.87
C VAL A 113 -2.15 -8.94 1.33
N ALA A 114 -2.26 -7.63 1.57
CA ALA A 114 -3.39 -6.83 1.13
C ALA A 114 -3.67 -6.91 -0.39
N PRO A 115 -2.70 -6.71 -1.31
CA PRO A 115 -2.93 -6.87 -2.74
C PRO A 115 -3.42 -8.26 -3.13
N ILE A 116 -2.82 -9.32 -2.57
CA ILE A 116 -3.18 -10.71 -2.87
C ILE A 116 -4.65 -10.96 -2.52
N VAL A 117 -5.06 -10.52 -1.32
CA VAL A 117 -6.43 -10.73 -0.85
C VAL A 117 -7.41 -9.84 -1.62
N ILE A 118 -7.04 -8.61 -1.97
CA ILE A 118 -7.85 -7.72 -2.81
C ILE A 118 -8.08 -8.32 -4.21
N ASP A 119 -7.06 -8.92 -4.80
CA ASP A 119 -7.20 -9.59 -6.10
C ASP A 119 -8.11 -10.80 -6.00
N SER A 120 -8.02 -11.56 -4.90
CA SER A 120 -8.98 -12.62 -4.60
C SER A 120 -10.41 -12.09 -4.41
N GLN A 121 -10.61 -10.92 -3.80
CA GLN A 121 -11.93 -10.30 -3.69
C GLN A 121 -12.48 -9.82 -5.03
N LEU A 122 -11.61 -9.43 -5.98
CA LEU A 122 -12.04 -9.05 -7.32
C LEU A 122 -12.51 -10.25 -8.14
N VAL A 123 -11.92 -11.43 -7.93
CA VAL A 123 -12.43 -12.70 -8.47
C VAL A 123 -13.83 -12.98 -7.92
N ASP A 124 -14.05 -12.85 -6.60
CA ASP A 124 -15.39 -13.04 -6.01
C ASP A 124 -16.43 -12.08 -6.62
N VAL A 125 -16.03 -10.85 -6.94
CA VAL A 125 -16.89 -9.86 -7.61
C VAL A 125 -17.16 -10.24 -9.07
N ALA A 126 -16.17 -10.79 -9.78
CA ALA A 126 -16.34 -11.28 -11.14
C ALA A 126 -17.33 -12.46 -11.18
N ASP A 127 -17.25 -13.37 -10.20
CA ASP A 127 -18.18 -14.50 -10.06
C ASP A 127 -19.61 -14.04 -9.73
N ASP A 128 -19.80 -13.08 -8.80
CA ASP A 128 -21.12 -12.51 -8.52
C ASP A 128 -21.68 -11.76 -9.75
N HIS A 129 -20.81 -11.13 -10.55
CA HIS A 129 -21.21 -10.51 -11.81
C HIS A 129 -21.66 -11.56 -12.83
N GLU A 130 -20.89 -12.62 -13.05
CA GLU A 130 -21.24 -13.74 -13.94
C GLU A 130 -22.57 -14.38 -13.52
N LEU A 131 -22.79 -14.56 -12.22
CA LEU A 131 -24.04 -15.11 -11.68
C LEU A 131 -25.25 -14.24 -12.04
N ARG A 132 -25.12 -12.90 -11.95
CA ARG A 132 -26.19 -11.95 -12.24
C ARG A 132 -26.44 -11.73 -13.72
N THR A 133 -25.40 -11.67 -14.54
CA THR A 133 -25.50 -11.25 -15.95
C THR A 133 -25.37 -12.41 -16.94
N GLY A 134 -24.87 -13.56 -16.50
CA GLY A 134 -24.53 -14.68 -17.37
C GLY A 134 -23.23 -14.49 -18.18
N ASN A 135 -22.59 -13.31 -18.09
CA ASN A 135 -21.40 -12.98 -18.88
C ASN A 135 -20.15 -12.96 -17.99
N ARG A 136 -19.07 -13.60 -18.45
CA ARG A 136 -17.77 -13.53 -17.77
C ARG A 136 -17.14 -12.16 -18.04
N ALA A 137 -16.83 -11.40 -16.99
CA ALA A 137 -16.27 -10.05 -17.09
C ALA A 137 -14.91 -9.90 -16.38
N GLU A 138 -14.27 -11.01 -15.99
CA GLU A 138 -13.02 -11.02 -15.23
C GLU A 138 -11.92 -10.18 -15.91
N GLY A 139 -11.68 -10.41 -17.21
CA GLY A 139 -10.68 -9.65 -17.97
C GLY A 139 -10.95 -8.14 -17.99
N LEU A 140 -12.21 -7.72 -18.10
CA LEU A 140 -12.60 -6.31 -18.05
C LEU A 140 -12.36 -5.73 -16.65
N ILE A 141 -12.77 -6.44 -15.60
CA ILE A 141 -12.59 -6.01 -14.20
C ILE A 141 -11.10 -5.82 -13.89
N PHE A 142 -10.24 -6.78 -14.26
CA PHE A 142 -8.79 -6.69 -14.05
C PHE A 142 -8.11 -5.62 -14.91
N SER A 143 -8.62 -5.37 -16.12
CA SER A 143 -8.12 -4.30 -17.00
C SER A 143 -8.43 -2.92 -16.42
N VAL A 144 -9.68 -2.68 -16.00
CA VAL A 144 -10.11 -1.44 -15.34
C VAL A 144 -9.33 -1.23 -14.05
N ARG A 145 -9.17 -2.28 -13.23
CA ARG A 145 -8.33 -2.24 -12.02
C ARG A 145 -6.91 -1.78 -12.33
N THR A 146 -6.26 -2.39 -13.32
CA THR A 146 -4.85 -2.09 -13.66
C THR A 146 -4.68 -0.69 -14.23
N PHE A 147 -5.58 -0.26 -15.11
CA PHE A 147 -5.59 1.11 -15.63
C PHE A 147 -5.75 2.14 -14.50
N ALA A 148 -6.76 1.95 -13.66
CA ALA A 148 -7.05 2.86 -12.56
C ALA A 148 -5.89 2.92 -11.55
N LEU A 149 -5.15 1.82 -11.34
CA LEU A 149 -3.95 1.81 -10.50
C LEU A 149 -2.85 2.72 -11.03
N LYS A 150 -2.52 2.63 -12.32
CA LYS A 150 -1.52 3.50 -12.94
C LYS A 150 -1.93 4.96 -12.88
N LEU A 151 -3.21 5.23 -13.16
CA LEU A 151 -3.76 6.58 -13.03
C LEU A 151 -3.62 7.11 -11.61
N SER A 152 -3.97 6.30 -10.60
CA SER A 152 -3.88 6.69 -9.19
C SER A 152 -2.43 6.95 -8.75
N GLN A 153 -1.48 6.14 -9.21
CA GLN A 153 -0.05 6.40 -8.99
C GLN A 153 0.38 7.73 -9.61
N GLY A 154 -0.05 8.02 -10.84
CA GLY A 154 0.21 9.31 -11.49
C GLY A 154 -0.36 10.50 -10.72
N VAL A 155 -1.58 10.37 -10.19
CA VAL A 155 -2.18 11.36 -9.28
C VAL A 155 -1.34 11.54 -8.02
N GLY A 156 -0.86 10.44 -7.43
CA GLY A 156 0.06 10.48 -6.28
C GLY A 156 1.36 11.22 -6.58
N SER A 157 1.96 10.96 -7.75
CA SER A 157 3.17 11.66 -8.20
C SER A 157 2.93 13.15 -8.45
N LEU A 158 1.74 13.53 -8.96
CA LEU A 158 1.34 14.92 -9.09
C LEU A 158 1.19 15.60 -7.72
N ILE A 159 0.53 14.95 -6.77
CA ILE A 159 0.41 15.43 -5.38
C ILE A 159 1.80 15.63 -4.76
N ALA A 160 2.73 14.71 -5.00
CA ALA A 160 4.10 14.88 -4.56
C ALA A 160 4.79 16.09 -5.19
N GLY A 161 4.66 16.29 -6.50
CA GLY A 161 5.23 17.46 -7.18
C GLY A 161 4.71 18.78 -6.61
N VAL A 162 3.39 18.91 -6.47
CA VAL A 162 2.77 20.09 -5.84
C VAL A 162 3.22 20.25 -4.40
N GLY A 163 3.31 19.16 -3.64
CA GLY A 163 3.79 19.21 -2.25
C GLY A 163 5.24 19.68 -2.14
N LEU A 164 6.12 19.23 -3.03
CA LEU A 164 7.51 19.71 -3.12
C LEU A 164 7.57 21.20 -3.45
N GLU A 165 6.74 21.68 -4.38
CA GLU A 165 6.64 23.12 -4.70
C GLU A 165 6.15 23.93 -3.48
N LEU A 166 5.14 23.43 -2.77
CA LEU A 166 4.57 24.11 -1.59
C LEU A 166 5.57 24.25 -0.44
N ILE A 167 6.45 23.27 -0.24
CA ILE A 167 7.52 23.35 0.77
C ILE A 167 8.76 24.11 0.26
N GLY A 168 8.73 24.58 -0.99
CA GLY A 168 9.83 25.30 -1.62
C GLY A 168 11.04 24.41 -1.94
N PHE A 169 10.85 23.11 -2.15
CA PHE A 169 11.95 22.18 -2.38
C PHE A 169 12.62 22.47 -3.75
N PRO A 170 13.93 22.72 -3.81
CA PRO A 170 14.60 23.10 -5.06
C PRO A 170 14.72 21.92 -6.03
N GLU A 171 14.52 22.18 -7.33
CA GLU A 171 14.60 21.16 -8.39
C GLU A 171 16.01 20.53 -8.51
N ASN A 172 17.06 21.32 -8.26
CA ASN A 172 18.47 20.91 -8.27
C ASN A 172 19.07 21.05 -6.87
N ALA A 173 18.44 20.40 -5.90
CA ALA A 173 18.82 20.49 -4.49
C ALA A 173 20.32 20.22 -4.23
N SER A 174 21.06 21.26 -3.87
CA SER A 174 22.35 21.10 -3.18
C SER A 174 22.13 21.05 -1.67
N PRO A 175 22.97 20.33 -0.90
CA PRO A 175 22.85 20.29 0.56
C PRO A 175 22.76 21.68 1.21
N ASP A 176 23.47 22.66 0.65
CA ASP A 176 23.52 24.05 1.16
C ASP A 176 22.20 24.82 1.02
N GLN A 177 21.28 24.35 0.16
CA GLN A 177 19.99 24.99 -0.08
C GLN A 177 18.87 24.40 0.77
N ILE A 178 19.12 23.28 1.44
CA ILE A 178 18.09 22.56 2.19
C ILE A 178 17.98 23.13 3.60
N THR A 179 16.79 23.58 3.94
CA THR A 179 16.47 24.13 5.26
C THR A 179 15.70 23.11 6.11
N GLU A 180 15.73 23.24 7.43
CA GLU A 180 14.96 22.37 8.33
C GLU A 180 13.45 22.32 8.00
N PRO A 181 12.76 23.44 7.69
CA PRO A 181 11.35 23.38 7.30
C PRO A 181 11.08 22.55 6.04
N MET A 182 12.02 22.50 5.10
CA MET A 182 11.90 21.64 3.91
C MET A 182 12.00 20.16 4.30
N ILE A 183 12.93 19.82 5.20
CA ILE A 183 13.08 18.46 5.74
C ILE A 183 11.81 18.04 6.48
N ASP A 184 11.28 18.91 7.34
CA ASP A 184 10.02 18.66 8.04
C ASP A 184 8.86 18.48 7.06
N GLY A 185 8.83 19.26 5.98
CA GLY A 185 7.87 19.09 4.88
C GLY A 185 7.95 17.71 4.22
N LEU A 186 9.16 17.24 3.89
CA LEU A 186 9.38 15.89 3.35
C LEU A 186 8.88 14.80 4.32
N LEU A 187 9.25 14.90 5.59
CA LEU A 187 8.84 13.95 6.63
C LEU A 187 7.33 13.98 6.87
N PHE A 188 6.71 15.17 6.81
CA PHE A 188 5.26 15.34 6.91
C PHE A 188 4.53 14.61 5.78
N MET A 189 5.04 14.73 4.55
CA MET A 189 4.48 14.05 3.39
C MET A 189 4.59 12.51 3.50
N MET A 190 5.70 12.02 4.05
CA MET A 190 5.99 10.57 4.15
C MET A 190 5.38 9.89 5.38
N GLY A 191 5.03 10.64 6.42
CA GLY A 191 4.39 10.12 7.63
C GLY A 191 2.92 10.58 7.75
N PRO A 192 2.66 11.76 8.34
CA PRO A 192 1.30 12.29 8.55
C PRO A 192 0.38 12.28 7.31
N LEU A 193 0.82 12.87 6.18
CA LEU A 193 0.00 12.91 4.97
C LEU A 193 -0.25 11.50 4.41
N TYR A 194 0.80 10.67 4.41
CA TYR A 194 0.70 9.27 4.03
C TYR A 194 -0.37 8.52 4.85
N TYR A 195 -0.38 8.70 6.18
CA TYR A 195 -1.40 8.12 7.05
C TYR A 195 -2.81 8.60 6.69
N VAL A 196 -3.00 9.90 6.48
CA VAL A 196 -4.32 10.46 6.12
C VAL A 196 -4.84 9.83 4.83
N ILE A 197 -4.01 9.79 3.78
CA ILE A 197 -4.39 9.21 2.49
C ILE A 197 -4.79 7.74 2.66
N VAL A 198 -3.96 6.94 3.33
CA VAL A 198 -4.24 5.51 3.48
C VAL A 198 -5.46 5.23 4.36
N LEU A 199 -5.65 5.98 5.46
CA LEU A 199 -6.81 5.84 6.32
C LEU A 199 -8.12 6.16 5.58
N CYS A 200 -8.12 7.17 4.70
CA CYS A 200 -9.24 7.41 3.79
C CYS A 200 -9.51 6.19 2.89
N GLY A 201 -8.46 5.50 2.43
CA GLY A 201 -8.56 4.26 1.66
C GLY A 201 -9.21 3.12 2.43
N VAL A 202 -8.86 2.97 3.71
CA VAL A 202 -9.40 1.92 4.60
C VAL A 202 -10.92 2.03 4.77
N ILE A 203 -11.49 3.25 4.76
CA ILE A 203 -12.95 3.46 4.81
C ILE A 203 -13.65 2.68 3.67
N PHE A 204 -13.07 2.64 2.47
CA PHE A 204 -13.62 1.91 1.33
C PHE A 204 -13.46 0.38 1.46
N ALA A 205 -12.53 -0.10 2.27
CA ALA A 205 -12.41 -1.54 2.55
C ALA A 205 -13.62 -2.05 3.36
N PHE A 206 -14.17 -1.22 4.26
CA PHE A 206 -15.38 -1.54 5.01
C PHE A 206 -16.63 -1.72 4.14
N MET A 207 -16.63 -1.19 2.91
CA MET A 207 -17.74 -1.33 1.96
C MET A 207 -17.78 -2.69 1.26
N TYR A 208 -16.77 -3.55 1.43
CA TYR A 208 -16.83 -4.92 0.92
C TYR A 208 -17.87 -5.75 1.67
N ARG A 209 -18.76 -6.41 0.92
CA ARG A 209 -19.95 -7.12 1.43
C ARG A 209 -19.99 -8.61 1.14
N ILE A 210 -19.08 -9.16 0.33
CA ILE A 210 -19.06 -10.61 0.06
C ILE A 210 -18.31 -11.28 1.21
N ASP A 211 -19.07 -11.88 2.13
CA ASP A 211 -18.54 -12.72 3.20
C ASP A 211 -18.35 -14.17 2.73
N LYS A 212 -17.80 -15.04 3.60
CA LYS A 212 -17.55 -16.46 3.28
C LYS A 212 -18.83 -17.17 2.84
N ARG A 213 -19.95 -16.95 3.55
CA ARG A 213 -21.24 -17.59 3.23
C ARG A 213 -21.73 -17.17 1.86
N ARG A 214 -21.72 -15.87 1.56
CA ARG A 214 -22.14 -15.34 0.26
C ARG A 214 -21.24 -15.88 -0.87
N HIS A 215 -19.95 -16.01 -0.62
CA HIS A 215 -19.02 -16.59 -1.59
C HIS A 215 -19.36 -18.06 -1.89
N GLU A 216 -19.61 -18.88 -0.87
CA GLU A 216 -20.04 -20.28 -1.03
C GLU A 216 -21.38 -20.40 -1.78
N GLU A 217 -22.35 -19.53 -1.48
CA GLU A 217 -23.62 -19.44 -2.21
C GLU A 217 -23.39 -19.17 -3.71
N ILE A 218 -22.56 -18.17 -4.05
CA ILE A 218 -22.25 -17.82 -5.44
C ILE A 218 -21.65 -19.01 -6.20
N LEU A 219 -20.68 -19.70 -5.59
CA LEU A 219 -20.03 -20.86 -6.21
C LEU A 219 -21.03 -21.98 -6.47
N SER A 220 -21.87 -22.31 -5.49
CA SER A 220 -22.88 -23.38 -5.64
C SER A 220 -23.90 -23.09 -6.76
N LEU A 221 -24.33 -21.83 -6.90
CA LEU A 221 -25.27 -21.41 -7.94
C LEU A 221 -24.64 -21.42 -9.34
N LEU A 222 -23.37 -21.05 -9.45
CA LEU A 222 -22.62 -21.13 -10.70
C LEU A 222 -22.39 -22.58 -11.12
N GLU A 223 -22.06 -23.47 -10.19
CA GLU A 223 -21.92 -24.91 -10.46
C GLU A 223 -23.23 -25.52 -10.97
N GLN A 224 -24.37 -25.21 -10.34
CA GLN A 224 -25.69 -25.66 -10.80
C GLN A 224 -26.00 -25.17 -12.22
N ARG A 225 -25.71 -23.90 -12.53
CA ARG A 225 -25.94 -23.34 -13.88
C ARG A 225 -25.06 -24.00 -14.94
N ARG A 226 -23.79 -24.27 -14.61
CA ARG A 226 -22.85 -24.96 -15.50
C ARG A 226 -23.28 -26.41 -15.74
N GLY A 227 -23.71 -27.12 -14.70
CA GLY A 227 -24.25 -28.48 -14.79
C GLY A 227 -25.50 -28.59 -15.66
N LEU A 228 -26.39 -27.59 -15.63
CA LEU A 228 -27.57 -27.50 -16.50
C LEU A 228 -27.25 -27.22 -17.98
N THR A 229 -26.04 -26.74 -18.30
CA THR A 229 -25.63 -26.45 -19.69
C THR A 229 -24.94 -27.65 -20.34
N THR A 230 -24.45 -28.60 -19.53
CA THR A 230 -23.75 -29.82 -19.98
C THR A 230 -24.64 -31.08 -20.08
N ALA A 231 -25.90 -30.99 -19.68
CA ALA A 231 -26.90 -32.06 -19.78
C ALA A 231 -27.91 -31.76 -20.89
#